data_AF-A0A953UPR4-F1
#
_entry.id   AF-A0A953UPR4-F1
#
_cell.length_a   1.000
_cell.length_b   1.000
_cell.length_c   1.000
_cell.angle_alpha   90.00
_cell.angle_beta   90.00
_cell.angle_gamma   90.00
#
_symmetry.space_group_name_H-M   'P 1'
#
loop_
_entity.id
_entity.type
_entity.pdbx_description
1 polymer ?
#
loop_
_entity_poly.entity_id
_entity_poly.type
_entity_poly.pdbx_seq_one_letter_code
_entity_poly.pdbx_strand_id
1 'polypeptide(L)'
;MRKAEGEWQVYRTRFLIRARQLTGPMEFRDALGREHRGQRGDYLVESSDGTLRIAPREIFEDVYVTMGPTVEKWPLLNRRNFPISDLKRRTAGRAEMMA
;
A
#
# COMPACT_ATOMS: atom_id res chain seq x y z
N MET A 1 9.53 20.76 10.71
CA MET A 1 8.55 19.74 10.27
C MET A 1 8.99 18.37 10.74
N ARG A 2 8.33 17.79 11.75
CA ARG A 2 8.59 16.41 12.16
C ARG A 2 8.10 15.50 11.02
N LYS A 3 9.00 14.73 10.40
CA LYS A 3 8.64 13.74 9.40
C LYS A 3 7.64 12.79 10.06
N ALA A 4 6.37 12.88 9.68
CA ALA A 4 5.43 11.83 10.00
C ALA A 4 6.08 10.52 9.52
N GLU A 5 6.28 9.56 10.42
CA GLU A 5 6.36 8.16 10.00
C GLU A 5 5.21 7.96 9.01
N GLY A 6 5.55 7.53 7.79
CA GLY A 6 4.57 7.50 6.69
C GLY A 6 3.27 6.87 7.19
N GLU A 7 2.16 7.58 7.01
CA GLU A 7 0.88 7.10 7.47
C GLU A 7 0.55 5.78 6.76
N TRP A 8 -0.02 4.83 7.50
CA TRP A 8 -0.44 3.57 6.93
C TRP A 8 -1.58 3.79 5.96
N GLN A 9 -1.38 3.36 4.73
CA GLN A 9 -2.38 3.39 3.67
C GLN A 9 -2.76 1.97 3.27
N VAL A 10 -4.00 1.79 2.84
CA VAL A 10 -4.48 0.54 2.29
C VAL A 10 -4.14 0.51 0.80
N TYR A 11 -3.59 -0.61 0.35
CA TYR A 11 -3.31 -0.85 -1.05
C TYR A 11 -4.00 -2.12 -1.50
N ARG A 12 -4.38 -2.15 -2.78
CA ARG A 12 -5.01 -3.30 -3.41
C ARG A 12 -4.12 -3.89 -4.48
N THR A 13 -4.00 -5.22 -4.43
CA THR A 13 -3.60 -6.08 -5.54
C THR A 13 -4.71 -7.12 -5.77
N ARG A 14 -4.34 -8.38 -6.01
CA ARG A 14 -5.21 -9.54 -5.77
C ARG A 14 -5.65 -9.64 -4.29
N PHE A 15 -4.90 -9.07 -3.36
CA PHE A 15 -5.23 -8.99 -1.94
C PHE A 15 -5.18 -7.54 -1.45
N LEU A 16 -5.92 -7.23 -0.37
CA LEU A 16 -5.75 -5.98 0.36
C LEU A 16 -4.56 -6.13 1.32
N ILE A 17 -3.78 -5.07 1.42
CA ILE A 17 -2.66 -4.95 2.35
C ILE A 17 -2.69 -3.54 2.94
N ARG A 18 -1.96 -3.31 4.03
CA ARG A 18 -1.57 -1.96 4.43
C ARG A 18 -0.08 -1.76 4.23
N ALA A 19 0.33 -0.57 3.84
CA ALA A 19 1.74 -0.24 3.74
C ALA A 19 2.00 1.20 4.17
N ARG A 20 3.24 1.45 4.58
CA ARG A 20 3.76 2.80 4.78
C ARG A 20 5.13 2.95 4.17
N GLN A 21 5.42 4.15 3.68
CA GLN A 21 6.74 4.45 3.13
C GLN A 21 7.76 4.66 4.26
N LEU A 22 8.92 4.03 4.11
CA LEU A 22 10.05 4.17 5.01
C LEU A 22 10.66 5.56 4.91
N THR A 23 10.81 6.21 6.06
CA THR A 23 11.39 7.57 6.13
C THR A 23 12.92 7.54 6.22
N GLY A 24 13.51 6.37 6.48
CA GLY A 24 14.94 6.10 6.58
C GLY A 24 15.24 4.60 6.39
N PRO A 25 16.51 4.19 6.47
CA PRO A 25 16.87 2.78 6.45
C PRO A 25 16.20 2.02 7.60
N MET A 26 15.71 0.82 7.31
CA MET A 26 15.08 -0.05 8.30
C MET A 26 15.51 -1.49 8.07
N GLU A 27 15.77 -2.21 9.15
CA GLU A 27 16.02 -3.63 9.12
C GLU A 27 15.27 -4.32 10.26
N PHE A 28 14.77 -5.52 10.00
CA PHE A 28 14.16 -6.36 11.03
C PHE A 28 14.23 -7.82 10.62
N ARG A 29 14.00 -8.70 11.59
CA ARG A 29 13.90 -10.13 11.38
C ARG A 29 12.45 -10.56 11.58
N ASP A 30 11.89 -11.31 10.63
CA ASP A 30 10.53 -11.80 10.76
C ASP A 30 10.46 -13.06 11.65
N ALA A 31 9.24 -13.53 11.92
CA ALA A 31 8.99 -14.71 12.75
C ALA A 31 9.60 -16.01 12.18
N LEU A 32 9.93 -16.04 10.89
CA LEU A 32 10.60 -17.17 10.24
C LEU A 32 12.13 -17.02 10.26
N GLY A 33 12.65 -15.99 10.94
CA GLY A 33 14.07 -15.73 11.03
C GLY A 33 14.67 -15.15 9.75
N ARG A 34 13.86 -14.62 8.82
CA ARG A 34 14.37 -13.98 7.59
C ARG A 34 14.67 -12.51 7.87
N GLU A 35 15.81 -12.06 7.37
CA GLU A 35 16.22 -10.66 7.49
C GLU A 35 15.58 -9.84 6.36
N HIS A 36 14.96 -8.72 6.75
CA HIS A 36 14.40 -7.73 5.85
C HIS A 36 15.19 -6.45 6.01
N ARG A 37 15.59 -5.84 4.90
CA ARG A 37 16.29 -4.55 4.87
C ARG A 37 15.69 -3.67 3.79
N GLY A 38 15.53 -2.40 4.12
CA GLY A 38 14.99 -1.37 3.22
C GLY A 38 15.70 -0.05 3.40
N GLN A 39 15.53 0.81 2.41
CA GLN A 39 16.04 2.16 2.39
C GLN A 39 14.89 3.17 2.45
N ARG A 40 15.25 4.44 2.61
CA ARG A 40 14.29 5.54 2.53
C ARG A 40 13.55 5.49 1.19
N GLY A 41 12.22 5.48 1.25
CA GLY A 41 11.36 5.44 0.07
C GLY A 41 10.78 4.06 -0.25
N ASP A 42 11.37 2.98 0.26
CA ASP A 42 10.78 1.63 0.21
C ASP A 42 9.54 1.55 1.10
N TYR A 43 8.78 0.47 1.00
CA TYR A 43 7.53 0.30 1.73
C TYR A 43 7.63 -0.82 2.75
N LEU A 44 7.25 -0.54 4.00
CA LEU A 44 6.89 -1.57 4.97
C LEU A 44 5.46 -2.00 4.70
N VAL A 45 5.27 -3.28 4.41
CA VAL A 45 3.99 -3.87 4.04
C VAL A 45 3.54 -4.82 5.13
N GLU A 46 2.29 -4.68 5.56
CA GLU A 46 1.59 -5.66 6.37
C GLU A 46 0.46 -6.31 5.57
N SER A 47 0.52 -7.64 5.52
CA SER A 47 -0.51 -8.49 4.93
C SER A 47 -1.63 -8.76 5.94
N SER A 48 -2.80 -9.21 5.47
CA SER A 48 -3.95 -9.52 6.34
C SER A 48 -3.71 -10.65 7.35
N ASP A 49 -2.67 -11.47 7.14
CA ASP A 49 -2.23 -12.53 8.06
C ASP A 49 -1.27 -12.00 9.15
N GLY A 50 -1.04 -10.69 9.21
CA GLY A 50 -0.14 -10.06 10.18
C GLY A 50 1.34 -10.16 9.82
N THR A 51 1.67 -10.71 8.65
CA THR A 51 3.07 -10.78 8.20
C THR A 51 3.57 -9.40 7.74
N LEU A 52 4.77 -9.05 8.20
CA LEU A 52 5.48 -7.83 7.80
C LEU A 52 6.58 -8.16 6.79
N ARG A 53 6.77 -7.30 5.79
CA ARG A 53 7.87 -7.38 4.83
C ARG A 53 8.26 -6.00 4.32
N ILE A 54 9.45 -5.88 3.75
CA ILE A 54 9.88 -4.67 3.02
C ILE A 54 9.74 -4.92 1.51
N ALA A 55 9.14 -3.97 0.80
CA ALA A 55 9.02 -3.98 -0.65
C ALA A 55 9.79 -2.80 -1.26
N PRO A 56 10.62 -3.01 -2.28
CA PRO A 56 11.28 -1.94 -3.00
C PRO A 56 10.27 -0.96 -3.60
N ARG A 57 10.58 0.34 -3.56
CA ARG A 57 9.69 1.39 -4.06
C ARG A 57 9.18 1.14 -5.48
N GLU A 58 10.10 0.85 -6.40
CA GLU A 58 9.80 0.73 -7.84
C GLU A 58 8.76 -0.36 -8.10
N ILE A 59 8.95 -1.53 -7.49
CA ILE A 59 8.04 -2.67 -7.63
C ILE A 59 6.72 -2.39 -6.92
N PHE A 60 6.77 -1.75 -5.75
CA PHE A 60 5.57 -1.48 -4.97
C PHE A 60 4.64 -0.50 -5.69
N GLU A 61 5.17 0.60 -6.21
CA GLU A 61 4.37 1.64 -6.89
C GLU A 61 3.85 1.16 -8.26
N ASP A 62 4.50 0.20 -8.91
CA ASP A 62 4.04 -0.41 -10.16
C ASP A 62 2.91 -1.44 -9.95
N VAL A 63 2.99 -2.24 -8.87
CA VAL A 63 2.09 -3.38 -8.66
C VAL A 63 0.87 -3.04 -7.79
N TYR A 64 0.98 -2.03 -6.91
CA TYR A 64 -0.01 -1.78 -5.87
C TYR A 64 -0.77 -0.47 -6.13
N VAL A 65 -2.10 -0.52 -6.05
CA VAL A 65 -2.96 0.65 -6.18
C VAL A 65 -3.39 1.13 -4.80
N THR A 66 -3.11 2.39 -4.46
CA THR A 66 -3.56 3.03 -3.23
C THR A 66 -5.08 3.13 -3.20
N MET A 67 -5.70 2.65 -2.10
CA MET A 67 -7.14 2.70 -1.89
C MET A 67 -7.57 3.81 -0.93
N GLY A 68 -6.64 4.35 -0.14
CA GLY A 68 -6.90 5.41 0.85
C GLY A 68 -6.19 5.16 2.19
N PRO A 69 -6.39 6.04 3.18
CA PRO A 69 -5.85 5.86 4.52
C PRO A 69 -6.41 4.61 5.19
N THR A 70 -5.67 4.03 6.13
CA THR A 70 -6.18 2.91 6.93
C THR A 70 -7.40 3.37 7.72
N VAL A 71 -8.53 2.69 7.55
CA VAL A 71 -9.67 2.84 8.46
C VAL A 71 -9.35 2.09 9.76
N GLU A 72 -9.91 2.56 10.87
CA GLU A 72 -9.69 2.05 12.23
C GLU A 72 -10.08 0.56 12.40
N LYS A 73 -10.80 -0.03 11.43
CA LYS A 73 -11.29 -1.42 11.45
C LYS A 73 -10.65 -2.30 10.36
N TRP A 74 -9.32 -2.28 10.24
CA TRP A 74 -8.56 -3.34 9.55
C TRP A 74 -8.37 -4.56 10.48
N PRO A 75 -8.52 -5.82 10.04
CA PRO A 75 -8.88 -6.31 8.70
C PRO A 75 -10.39 -6.50 8.49
N LEU A 76 -11.24 -5.90 9.34
CA LEU A 76 -12.70 -6.10 9.33
C LEU A 76 -13.44 -5.49 8.13
N LEU A 77 -12.74 -4.82 7.21
CA LEU A 77 -13.29 -4.44 5.91
C LEU A 77 -13.55 -5.70 5.08
N ASN A 78 -14.74 -6.25 5.31
CA ASN A 78 -15.41 -7.26 4.50
C ASN A 78 -15.09 -7.00 3.02
N ARG A 79 -14.43 -7.96 2.35
CA ARG A 79 -13.93 -7.90 0.94
C ARG A 79 -14.92 -7.33 -0.09
N ARG A 80 -16.21 -7.20 0.25
CA ARG A 80 -17.31 -6.73 -0.61
C ARG A 80 -17.64 -5.24 -0.49
N ASN A 81 -17.15 -4.54 0.53
CA ASN A 81 -17.66 -3.20 0.87
C ASN A 81 -16.63 -2.07 0.78
N PHE A 82 -15.46 -2.26 0.14
CA PHE A 82 -14.63 -1.11 -0.22
C PHE A 82 -15.40 -0.30 -1.26
N PRO A 83 -15.87 0.93 -0.95
CA PRO A 83 -16.63 1.71 -1.90
C PRO A 83 -15.68 2.09 -3.04
N ILE A 84 -15.85 1.44 -4.20
CA ILE A 84 -15.15 1.81 -5.44
C ILE A 84 -15.54 3.26 -5.85
N SER A 85 -16.57 3.84 -5.24
CA SER A 85 -17.03 5.21 -5.44
C SER A 85 -15.96 6.29 -5.17
N ASP A 86 -14.95 6.03 -4.31
CA ASP A 86 -13.83 6.96 -4.09
C ASP A 86 -12.69 6.79 -5.09
N LEU A 87 -12.75 5.74 -5.94
CA LEU A 87 -11.89 5.63 -7.11
C LEU A 87 -12.44 6.58 -8.17
N LYS A 88 -12.14 7.87 -8.03
CA LYS A 88 -12.43 8.91 -9.02
C LYS A 88 -11.85 8.47 -10.36
N ARG A 89 -12.72 7.87 -11.20
CA ARG A 89 -12.43 7.46 -12.56
C ARG A 89 -11.81 8.64 -13.30
N ARG A 90 -10.49 8.63 -13.45
CA ARG A 90 -9.82 9.40 -14.50
C ARG A 90 -10.04 8.66 -15.82
N THR A 91 -11.27 8.68 -16.31
CA THR A 91 -11.54 8.50 -17.75
C THR A 91 -11.36 9.86 -18.39
N ALA A 92 -10.13 10.17 -18.77
CA ALA A 92 -9.83 11.24 -19.72
C ALA A 92 -9.21 10.61 -20.96
N GLY A 93 -9.88 10.80 -22.11
CA GLY A 93 -9.25 10.77 -23.43
C GLY A 93 -9.24 9.45 -24.21
N ARG A 94 -10.41 8.94 -24.64
CA ARG A 94 -10.48 8.08 -25.84
C ARG A 94 -11.81 8.20 -26.61
N ALA A 95 -12.46 9.36 -26.55
CA ALA A 95 -13.72 9.59 -27.25
C ALA A 95 -13.75 10.93 -28.02
N GLU A 96 -12.59 11.44 -28.44
CA GLU A 96 -12.49 12.68 -29.22
C GLU A 96 -11.61 12.51 -30.47
N MET A 97 -11.66 11.32 -31.09
CA MET A 97 -11.20 11.12 -32.45
C MET A 97 -12.19 10.16 -33.09
N MET A 98 -12.90 10.61 -34.13
CA MET A 98 -14.07 10.01 -34.79
C MET A 98 -15.44 10.61 -34.35
N ALA A 99 -15.68 11.87 -34.69
CA ALA A 99 -16.92 12.35 -35.31
C ALA A 99 -16.75 13.79 -35.79
#